data_AF-A0A2A5WRP8-F1
#
_entry.id   AF-A0A2A5WRP8-F1
#
_cell.length_a   1.000
_cell.length_b   1.000
_cell.length_c   1.000
_cell.angle_alpha   90.00
_cell.angle_beta   90.00
_cell.angle_gamma   90.00
#
_symmetry.space_group_name_H-M   'P 1'
#
loop_
_entity.id
_entity.type
_entity.pdbx_description
1 polymer ?
#
loop_
_entity_poly.entity_id
_entity_poly.type
_entity_poly.pdbx_seq_one_letter_code
_entity_poly.pdbx_strand_id
1 'polypeptide(L)'
;MYLDEDDQEPGGPDENPEYVAESDGFKDAIKEAITRLPEREQLFMALYYQEELNLKEIGQMLGVSESRACQFNGQALGRIRGNLEHWTKPEPD
;
A
#
# COMPACT_ATOMS: atom_id res chain seq x y z
N MET A 1 41.40 -20.03 23.95
CA MET A 1 39.93 -19.98 23.87
C MET A 1 39.59 -18.55 23.48
N TYR A 2 39.60 -18.27 22.18
CA TYR A 2 39.10 -17.01 21.64
C TYR A 2 37.63 -17.28 21.36
N LEU A 3 36.76 -16.66 22.15
CA LEU A 3 35.37 -16.51 21.79
C LEU A 3 35.37 -15.38 20.76
N ASP A 4 35.39 -15.74 19.48
CA ASP A 4 35.01 -14.82 18.41
C ASP A 4 33.48 -14.67 18.52
N GLU A 5 33.04 -13.94 19.55
CA GLU A 5 31.68 -13.42 19.69
C GLU A 5 31.57 -12.21 18.76
N ASP A 6 31.18 -12.45 17.52
CA ASP A 6 30.41 -11.51 16.69
C ASP A 6 29.94 -12.21 15.39
N ASP A 7 29.50 -13.46 15.51
CA ASP A 7 28.61 -14.08 14.52
C ASP A 7 27.19 -13.54 14.79
N GLN A 8 27.03 -12.22 14.66
CA GLN A 8 25.72 -11.58 14.62
C GLN A 8 25.12 -11.96 13.27
N GLU A 9 24.53 -13.15 13.19
CA GLU A 9 23.56 -13.50 12.15
C GLU A 9 22.61 -12.30 12.05
N PRO A 10 22.58 -11.57 10.92
CA PRO A 10 21.65 -10.47 10.77
C PRO A 10 20.27 -11.07 10.98
N GLY A 11 19.57 -10.59 12.01
CA GLY A 11 18.17 -10.92 12.22
C GLY A 11 17.43 -10.80 10.89
N GLY A 12 16.43 -11.65 10.68
CA GLY A 12 15.72 -11.74 9.39
C GLY A 12 15.30 -10.35 8.90
N PRO A 13 14.95 -10.17 7.62
CA PRO A 13 14.60 -8.85 7.08
C PRO A 13 13.58 -8.07 7.95
N ASP A 14 12.66 -8.76 8.64
CA ASP A 14 11.69 -8.17 9.57
C ASP A 14 12.24 -7.74 10.96
N GLU A 15 13.49 -8.09 11.29
CA GLU A 15 14.18 -7.76 12.55
C GLU A 15 15.25 -6.67 12.37
N ASN A 16 15.60 -6.35 11.12
CA ASN A 16 16.52 -5.25 10.83
C ASN A 16 15.78 -3.90 10.98
N PRO A 17 16.16 -3.04 11.94
CA PRO A 17 15.47 -1.77 12.20
C PRO A 17 15.40 -0.84 10.99
N GLU A 18 16.42 -0.86 10.12
CA GLU A 18 16.44 -0.05 8.91
C GLU A 18 15.42 -0.54 7.88
N TYR A 19 15.27 -1.85 7.74
CA TYR A 19 14.30 -2.47 6.83
C TYR A 19 12.86 -2.28 7.33
N VAL A 20 12.65 -2.39 8.64
CA VAL A 20 11.36 -2.12 9.28
C VAL A 20 10.95 -0.65 9.09
N ALA A 21 11.86 0.29 9.35
CA ALA A 21 11.60 1.71 9.16
C ALA A 21 11.32 2.07 7.68
N GLU A 22 12.04 1.44 6.74
CA GLU A 22 11.80 1.62 5.31
C GLU A 22 10.43 1.07 4.87
N SER A 23 10.07 -0.12 5.36
CA SER A 23 8.76 -0.74 5.17
C SER A 23 7.64 0.15 5.70
N ASP A 24 7.81 0.76 6.87
CA ASP A 24 6.80 1.61 7.49
C ASP A 24 6.65 2.96 6.78
N GLY A 25 7.75 3.60 6.38
CA GLY A 25 7.70 4.83 5.58
C GLY A 25 7.01 4.64 4.23
N PHE A 26 7.25 3.50 3.58
CA PHE A 26 6.58 3.18 2.31
C PHE A 26 5.09 2.86 2.50
N LYS A 27 4.72 2.14 3.56
CA LYS A 27 3.31 1.91 3.92
C LYS A 27 2.57 3.22 4.16
N ASP A 28 3.20 4.18 4.83
CA ASP A 28 2.57 5.47 5.12
C ASP A 28 2.38 6.31 3.85
N ALA A 29 3.33 6.26 2.92
CA ALA A 29 3.15 6.86 1.60
C ALA A 29 2.00 6.24 0.80
N ILE A 30 1.82 4.92 0.88
CA ILE A 30 0.66 4.24 0.28
C ILE A 30 -0.64 4.73 0.93
N LYS A 31 -0.69 4.80 2.27
CA LYS A 31 -1.88 5.30 3.00
C LYS A 31 -2.22 6.71 2.55
N GLU A 32 -1.23 7.60 2.46
CA GLU A 32 -1.42 8.98 1.99
C GLU A 32 -1.88 9.03 0.52
N ALA A 33 -1.31 8.18 -0.34
CA ALA A 33 -1.75 8.09 -1.73
C ALA A 33 -3.21 7.64 -1.84
N ILE A 34 -3.67 6.73 -0.97
CA ILE A 34 -5.06 6.27 -0.91
C ILE A 34 -5.98 7.41 -0.41
N THR A 35 -5.60 8.18 0.62
CA THR A 35 -6.44 9.28 1.13
C THR A 35 -6.59 10.43 0.12
N ARG A 36 -5.69 10.54 -0.85
CA ARG A 36 -5.76 11.50 -1.97
C ARG A 36 -6.65 11.04 -3.13
N LEU A 37 -7.12 9.80 -3.13
CA LEU A 37 -8.06 9.33 -4.15
C LEU A 37 -9.41 10.06 -4.04
N PRO A 38 -10.18 10.20 -5.12
CA PRO A 38 -11.58 10.60 -5.03
C PRO A 38 -12.38 9.68 -4.09
N GLU A 39 -13.36 10.20 -3.36
CA GLU A 39 -14.16 9.44 -2.38
C GLU A 39 -14.73 8.12 -2.95
N ARG A 40 -15.18 8.15 -4.21
CA ARG A 40 -15.70 6.95 -4.88
C ARG A 40 -14.64 5.88 -5.12
N GLU A 41 -13.40 6.28 -5.40
CA GLU A 41 -12.26 5.37 -5.58
C GLU A 41 -11.78 4.85 -4.21
N GLN A 42 -11.78 5.68 -3.16
CA GLN A 42 -11.49 5.23 -1.79
C GLN A 42 -12.50 4.18 -1.30
N LEU A 43 -13.80 4.44 -1.48
CA LEU A 43 -14.85 3.50 -1.13
C LEU A 43 -14.74 2.20 -1.93
N PHE A 44 -14.45 2.30 -3.23
CA PHE A 44 -14.17 1.13 -4.07
C PHE A 44 -13.03 0.27 -3.49
N MET A 45 -11.91 0.91 -3.13
CA MET A 45 -10.74 0.22 -2.55
C MET A 45 -11.06 -0.44 -1.21
N ALA A 46 -11.83 0.22 -0.35
CA ALA A 46 -12.27 -0.37 0.93
C ALA A 46 -13.13 -1.62 0.69
N LEU A 47 -14.11 -1.55 -0.20
CA LEU A 47 -14.97 -2.69 -0.52
C LEU A 47 -14.20 -3.86 -1.17
N TYR A 48 -13.18 -3.56 -1.97
CA TYR A 48 -12.40 -4.60 -2.65
C TYR A 48 -11.36 -5.27 -1.74
N TYR A 49 -10.63 -4.47 -0.93
CA TYR A 49 -9.49 -4.97 -0.15
C TYR A 49 -9.82 -5.25 1.33
N GLN A 50 -10.82 -4.59 1.92
CA GLN A 50 -11.23 -4.84 3.32
C GLN A 50 -12.41 -5.80 3.38
N GLU A 51 -13.41 -5.60 2.53
CA GLU A 51 -14.64 -6.40 2.52
C GLU A 51 -14.58 -7.59 1.53
N GLU A 52 -13.46 -7.76 0.82
CA GLU A 52 -13.21 -8.84 -0.15
C GLU A 52 -14.29 -9.01 -1.23
N LEU A 53 -15.03 -7.93 -1.55
CA LEU A 53 -16.10 -7.96 -2.54
C LEU A 53 -15.52 -8.00 -3.97
N ASN A 54 -16.22 -8.71 -4.85
CA ASN A 54 -15.83 -8.74 -6.27
C ASN A 54 -16.38 -7.53 -7.06
N LEU A 55 -15.87 -7.30 -8.27
CA LEU A 55 -16.23 -6.16 -9.11
C LEU A 55 -17.74 -6.06 -9.41
N LYS A 56 -18.43 -7.19 -9.48
CA LYS A 56 -19.88 -7.24 -9.72
C LYS A 56 -20.66 -6.75 -8.50
N GLU A 57 -20.31 -7.23 -7.30
CA GLU A 57 -20.92 -6.81 -6.03
C GLU A 57 -20.66 -5.33 -5.75
N ILE A 58 -19.43 -4.88 -5.96
CA ILE A 58 -19.05 -3.48 -5.80
C ILE A 58 -19.80 -2.61 -6.82
N GLY A 59 -19.90 -3.05 -8.07
CA GLY A 59 -20.69 -2.36 -9.10
C GLY A 59 -22.14 -2.17 -8.68
N GLN A 60 -22.78 -3.23 -8.17
CA GLN A 60 -24.14 -3.17 -7.65
C GLN A 60 -24.28 -2.19 -6.48
N MET A 61 -23.35 -2.22 -5.52
CA MET A 61 -23.39 -1.34 -4.35
C MET A 61 -23.17 0.14 -4.71
N LEU A 62 -22.28 0.41 -5.66
CA LEU A 62 -21.95 1.77 -6.12
C LEU A 62 -22.91 2.28 -7.22
N GLY A 63 -23.87 1.47 -7.67
CA GLY A 63 -24.82 1.80 -8.73
C GLY A 63 -24.18 1.96 -10.11
N VAL A 64 -23.12 1.19 -10.40
CA VAL A 64 -22.37 1.23 -11.67
C VAL A 64 -22.23 -0.16 -12.29
N SER A 65 -21.88 -0.22 -13.59
CA SER A 65 -21.57 -1.50 -14.23
C SER A 65 -20.25 -2.08 -13.75
N GLU A 66 -20.07 -3.39 -13.90
CA GLU A 66 -18.80 -4.08 -13.60
C GLU A 66 -17.61 -3.50 -14.39
N SER A 67 -17.85 -3.14 -15.66
CA SER A 67 -16.84 -2.46 -16.49
C SER A 67 -16.41 -1.11 -15.89
N ARG A 68 -17.36 -0.35 -15.32
CA ARG A 68 -17.08 0.91 -14.65
C ARG A 68 -16.33 0.69 -13.33
N ALA A 69 -16.67 -0.36 -12.58
CA ALA A 69 -15.95 -0.78 -11.38
C ALA A 69 -14.48 -1.15 -11.69
N CYS A 70 -14.24 -1.89 -12.79
CA CYS A 70 -12.89 -2.20 -13.27
C CYS A 70 -12.09 -0.93 -13.64
N GLN A 71 -12.75 0.08 -14.24
CA GLN A 71 -12.11 1.37 -14.51
C GLN A 71 -11.72 2.11 -13.24
N PHE A 72 -12.55 2.09 -12.19
CA PHE A 72 -12.18 2.69 -10.89
C PHE A 72 -10.95 2.03 -10.31
N ASN A 73 -10.83 0.70 -10.37
CA ASN A 73 -9.62 0.00 -9.94
C ASN A 73 -8.38 0.48 -10.70
N GLY A 74 -8.46 0.56 -12.04
CA GLY A 74 -7.34 1.04 -12.87
C GLY A 74 -6.96 2.50 -12.58
N GLN A 75 -7.95 3.38 -12.39
CA GLN A 75 -7.74 4.80 -12.07
C GLN A 75 -7.11 4.98 -10.69
N ALA A 76 -7.62 4.28 -9.68
CA ALA A 76 -7.08 4.32 -8.33
C ALA A 76 -5.62 3.88 -8.31
N LEU A 77 -5.30 2.74 -8.94
CA LEU A 77 -3.93 2.24 -9.05
C LEU A 77 -3.02 3.21 -9.82
N GLY A 78 -3.51 3.82 -10.90
CA GLY A 78 -2.76 4.83 -11.65
C GLY A 78 -2.40 6.05 -10.80
N ARG A 79 -3.35 6.55 -10.00
CA ARG A 79 -3.14 7.68 -9.08
C ARG A 79 -2.19 7.33 -7.95
N ILE A 80 -2.32 6.13 -7.37
CA ILE A 80 -1.42 5.67 -6.31
C ILE A 80 0.00 5.60 -6.86
N ARG A 81 0.19 4.96 -8.02
CA ARG A 81 1.51 4.89 -8.68
C ARG A 81 2.09 6.27 -8.98
N GLY A 82 1.29 7.20 -9.48
CA GLY A 82 1.75 8.57 -9.75
C GLY A 82 2.16 9.34 -8.48
N ASN A 83 1.48 9.12 -7.35
CA ASN A 83 1.91 9.70 -6.07
C ASN A 83 3.24 9.09 -5.58
N LEU A 84 3.43 7.79 -5.81
CA LEU A 84 4.63 7.07 -5.37
C LEU A 84 5.83 7.23 -6.31
N GLU A 85 5.64 7.69 -7.55
CA GLU A 85 6.72 7.85 -8.54
C GLU A 85 7.86 8.76 -8.05
N HIS A 86 7.55 9.70 -7.16
CA HIS A 86 8.51 10.63 -6.57
C HIS A 86 8.75 10.35 -5.07
N TRP A 87 8.26 9.23 -4.54
CA TRP A 87 8.48 8.90 -3.15
C TRP A 87 9.95 8.54 -2.95
N THR A 88 10.66 9.41 -2.23
CA THR A 88 12.01 9.18 -1.74
C THR A 88 11.94 8.92 -0.25
N LYS A 89 12.71 7.94 0.25
CA LYS A 89 12.81 7.60 1.68
C LYS A 89 12.96 8.91 2.49
N PRO A 90 12.05 9.22 3.43
CA PRO A 90 12.23 10.39 4.28
C PRO A 90 13.51 10.18 5.10
N GLU A 91 14.46 11.12 5.01
CA GLU A 91 15.62 11.13 5.90
C GLU A 91 15.12 11.30 7.34
N PRO A 92 15.60 10.49 8.31
CA PRO A 92 15.28 10.72 9.70
C PRO A 92 15.89 12.05 10.18
N ASP A 93 15.07 12.92 10.77
CA ASP A 93 15.51 14.11 11.51
C ASP A 93 16.47 13.75 12.68
#